data_AF-A0A7C8NSL8-F1
#
_entry.id   AF-A0A7C8NSL8-F1
#
_cell.length_a   1.000
_cell.length_b   1.000
_cell.length_c   1.000
_cell.angle_alpha   90.00
_cell.angle_beta   90.00
_cell.angle_gamma   90.00
#
_symmetry.space_group_name_H-M   'P 1'
#
loop_
_entity.id
_entity.type
_entity.pdbx_description
1 polymer ?
#
loop_
_entity_poly.entity_id
_entity_poly.type
_entity_poly.pdbx_seq_one_letter_code
_entity_poly.pdbx_strand_id
1 'polypeptide(L)'
;MSSLLYLPALGLIFVLSTGSPGKALRLATLMLQIQVLLAVPFVASESGSLSGYLGRAFEFSRAFLWKWTVNWRFVGEEVFTSFSFKVGLLVVHIALLFFFLSTRWLRPVRGGLIQFIRNLVSGTNREEGIRTSAQTDGAYMLTTLFTCNMVGMLCARSLHYQFYSWMAWTTPFLLWKSGLGVPFVVSIWAMQEFKIELSHGGWMYGVTVNGCVDWDLR
;
A
#
# COMPACT_ATOMS: atom_id res chain seq x y z
N MET A 1 -7.19 -3.14 -5.57
CA MET A 1 -7.19 -2.93 -4.10
C MET A 1 -5.85 -2.47 -3.56
N SER A 2 -4.71 -3.05 -3.96
CA SER A 2 -3.41 -2.72 -3.33
C SER A 2 -2.95 -1.27 -3.49
N SER A 3 -3.42 -0.56 -4.51
CA SER A 3 -3.21 0.89 -4.63
C SER A 3 -3.82 1.69 -3.47
N LEU A 4 -4.89 1.20 -2.83
CA LEU A 4 -5.52 1.84 -1.68
C LEU A 4 -4.65 1.77 -0.42
N LEU A 5 -3.71 0.81 -0.36
CA LEU A 5 -2.77 0.70 0.77
C LEU A 5 -1.85 1.91 0.89
N TYR A 6 -1.72 2.73 -0.17
CA TYR A 6 -0.96 3.98 -0.14
C TYR A 6 -1.75 5.17 0.41
N LEU A 7 -3.08 5.07 0.55
CA LEU A 7 -3.93 6.22 0.91
C LEU A 7 -3.52 6.89 2.24
N PRO A 8 -3.21 6.16 3.33
CA PRO A 8 -2.79 6.80 4.57
C PRO A 8 -1.52 7.65 4.39
N ALA A 9 -0.52 7.11 3.67
CA ALA A 9 0.71 7.82 3.36
C ALA A 9 0.49 9.03 2.43
N LEU A 10 -0.32 8.87 1.38
CA LEU A 10 -0.64 9.95 0.44
C LEU A 10 -1.35 11.11 1.15
N GLY A 11 -2.33 10.80 1.99
CA GLY A 11 -3.05 11.81 2.76
C GLY A 11 -2.11 12.61 3.66
N LEU A 12 -1.22 11.92 4.38
CA LEU A 12 -0.20 12.57 5.19
C LEU A 12 0.73 13.45 4.35
N ILE A 13 1.27 12.91 3.26
CA ILE A 13 2.19 13.63 2.37
C ILE A 13 1.54 14.89 1.81
N PHE A 14 0.27 14.86 1.40
CA PHE A 14 -0.41 16.05 0.89
C PHE A 14 -0.55 17.13 1.95
N VAL A 15 -0.86 16.77 3.21
CA VAL A 15 -0.93 17.75 4.30
C VAL A 15 0.45 18.35 4.58
N LEU A 16 1.50 17.53 4.64
CA LEU A 16 2.86 17.96 4.95
C LEU A 16 3.49 18.79 3.82
N SER A 17 3.31 18.38 2.55
CA SER A 17 3.91 19.04 1.39
C SER A 17 3.25 20.37 1.06
N THR A 18 1.93 20.48 1.24
CA THR A 18 1.19 21.72 0.99
C THR A 18 1.21 22.68 2.19
N GLY A 19 1.51 22.16 3.38
CA GLY A 19 1.45 22.88 4.64
C GLY A 19 0.05 23.37 5.01
N SER A 20 -1.02 22.88 4.36
CA SER A 20 -2.39 23.32 4.62
C SER A 20 -3.41 22.21 4.34
N PRO A 21 -4.26 21.84 5.31
CA PRO A 21 -5.27 20.79 5.11
C PRO A 21 -6.25 21.14 3.98
N GLY A 22 -6.61 22.42 3.80
CA GLY A 22 -7.50 22.85 2.71
C GLY A 22 -6.87 22.72 1.32
N LYS A 23 -5.54 22.92 1.19
CA LYS A 23 -4.83 22.65 -0.07
C LYS A 23 -4.72 21.15 -0.34
N ALA A 24 -4.40 20.37 0.68
CA ALA A 24 -4.38 18.91 0.60
C ALA A 24 -5.75 18.35 0.18
N LEU A 25 -6.85 18.86 0.75
CA LEU A 25 -8.20 18.46 0.37
C LEU A 25 -8.50 18.80 -1.09
N ARG A 26 -8.09 19.97 -1.59
CA ARG A 26 -8.24 20.30 -3.02
C ARG A 26 -7.52 19.31 -3.94
N LEU A 27 -6.31 18.87 -3.57
CA LEU A 27 -5.59 17.83 -4.32
C LEU A 27 -6.33 16.48 -4.27
N ALA A 28 -6.85 16.10 -3.10
CA ALA A 28 -7.66 14.88 -2.96
C ALA A 28 -8.95 14.96 -3.81
N THR A 29 -9.60 16.14 -3.87
CA THR A 29 -10.75 16.37 -4.74
C THR A 29 -10.39 16.25 -6.22
N LEU A 30 -9.23 16.77 -6.64
CA LEU A 30 -8.73 16.59 -8.01
C LEU A 30 -8.50 15.11 -8.34
N MET A 31 -7.90 14.35 -7.42
CA MET A 31 -7.76 12.89 -7.60
C MET A 31 -9.13 12.22 -7.76
N LEU A 32 -10.11 12.59 -6.94
CA LEU A 32 -11.46 12.05 -7.02
C LEU A 32 -12.13 12.40 -8.36
N GLN A 33 -11.99 13.65 -8.83
CA GLN A 33 -12.53 14.08 -10.12
C GLN A 33 -11.98 13.25 -11.28
N ILE A 34 -10.68 12.94 -11.27
CA ILE A 34 -10.07 12.07 -12.28
C ILE A 34 -10.67 10.66 -12.21
N GLN A 35 -10.85 10.09 -11.00
CA GLN A 35 -11.48 8.77 -10.84
C GLN A 35 -12.93 8.77 -11.36
N VAL A 36 -13.70 9.83 -11.08
CA VAL A 36 -15.07 9.98 -11.58
C VAL A 36 -15.08 10.09 -13.10
N LEU A 37 -14.22 10.93 -13.68
CA LEU A 37 -14.13 11.11 -15.13
C LEU A 37 -13.83 9.79 -15.84
N LEU A 38 -12.90 9.00 -15.31
CA LEU A 38 -12.56 7.67 -15.85
C LEU A 38 -13.70 6.65 -15.66
N ALA A 39 -14.55 6.81 -14.65
CA ALA A 39 -15.70 5.94 -14.40
C ALA A 39 -16.90 6.24 -15.31
N VAL A 40 -17.03 7.48 -15.83
CA VAL A 40 -18.17 7.91 -16.68
C VAL A 40 -18.51 6.93 -17.81
N PRO A 41 -17.58 6.49 -18.68
CA PRO A 41 -17.94 5.62 -19.81
C PRO A 41 -18.52 4.27 -19.37
N PHE A 42 -18.16 3.78 -18.17
CA PHE A 42 -18.67 2.53 -17.65
C PHE A 42 -20.06 2.70 -17.01
N VAL A 43 -20.25 3.81 -16.28
CA VAL A 43 -21.51 4.10 -15.59
C VAL A 43 -22.60 4.56 -16.57
N ALA A 44 -22.25 5.35 -17.59
CA ALA A 44 -23.18 5.91 -18.57
C ALA A 44 -23.47 4.99 -19.77
N SER A 45 -22.93 3.77 -19.79
CA SER A 45 -23.25 2.78 -20.82
C SER A 45 -24.71 2.30 -20.68
N GLU A 46 -25.33 1.79 -21.76
CA GLU A 46 -26.76 1.39 -21.76
C GLU A 46 -27.13 0.38 -20.66
N SER A 47 -26.19 -0.48 -20.26
CA SER A 47 -26.34 -1.45 -19.16
C SER A 47 -25.56 -1.06 -17.90
N GLY A 48 -24.95 0.13 -17.90
CA GLY A 48 -24.13 0.65 -16.83
C GLY A 48 -24.95 1.10 -15.62
N SER A 49 -24.41 0.86 -14.44
CA SER A 49 -24.94 1.41 -13.19
C SER A 49 -23.79 1.72 -12.23
N LEU A 50 -23.97 2.73 -11.38
CA LEU A 50 -22.96 3.09 -10.39
C LEU A 50 -22.71 1.94 -9.39
N SER A 51 -23.77 1.25 -8.98
CA SER A 51 -23.69 0.07 -8.10
C SER A 51 -22.96 -1.09 -8.76
N GLY A 52 -23.19 -1.33 -10.06
CA GLY A 52 -22.46 -2.33 -10.85
C GLY A 52 -20.98 -1.98 -10.97
N TYR A 53 -20.65 -0.74 -11.31
CA TYR A 53 -19.26 -0.27 -11.38
C TYR A 53 -18.54 -0.43 -10.05
N LEU A 54 -19.13 0.07 -8.95
CA LEU A 54 -18.54 -0.05 -7.62
C LEU A 54 -18.45 -1.50 -7.14
N GLY A 55 -19.45 -2.34 -7.43
CA GLY A 55 -19.42 -3.76 -7.08
C GLY A 55 -18.33 -4.54 -7.81
N ARG A 56 -18.01 -4.17 -9.06
CA ARG A 56 -16.92 -4.76 -9.84
C ARG A 56 -15.55 -4.17 -9.48
N ALA A 57 -15.47 -2.87 -9.25
CA ALA A 57 -14.23 -2.19 -8.84
C ALA A 57 -13.81 -2.56 -7.40
N PHE A 58 -14.79 -2.76 -6.52
CA PHE A 58 -14.60 -3.08 -5.11
C PHE A 58 -15.33 -4.36 -4.69
N GLU A 59 -14.78 -5.50 -5.07
CA GLU A 59 -15.38 -6.79 -4.75
C GLU A 59 -14.97 -7.30 -3.35
N PHE A 60 -15.56 -6.71 -2.31
CA PHE A 60 -15.24 -7.03 -0.90
C PHE A 60 -15.74 -8.40 -0.44
N SER A 61 -16.76 -8.96 -1.10
CA SER A 61 -17.30 -10.28 -0.78
C SER A 61 -16.37 -11.42 -1.20
N ARG A 62 -15.43 -11.16 -2.13
CA ARG A 62 -14.51 -12.18 -2.63
C ARG A 62 -13.46 -12.50 -1.57
N ALA A 63 -13.59 -13.66 -0.95
CA ALA A 63 -12.55 -14.24 -0.11
C ALA A 63 -11.62 -15.12 -0.96
N PHE A 64 -10.33 -14.84 -0.93
CA PHE A 64 -9.35 -15.77 -1.48
C PHE A 64 -9.33 -17.05 -0.65
N LEU A 65 -9.27 -18.18 -1.36
CA LEU A 65 -9.10 -19.51 -0.76
C LEU A 65 -7.70 -19.62 -0.15
N TRP A 66 -7.59 -20.35 0.97
CA TRP A 66 -6.33 -20.57 1.66
C TRP A 66 -5.27 -21.22 0.75
N LYS A 67 -5.67 -22.07 -0.21
CA LYS A 67 -4.76 -22.69 -1.17
C LYS A 67 -3.99 -21.69 -2.05
N TRP A 68 -4.53 -20.48 -2.25
CA TRP A 68 -3.93 -19.46 -3.12
C TRP A 68 -3.21 -18.34 -2.36
N THR A 69 -3.14 -18.39 -1.02
CA THR A 69 -2.45 -17.36 -0.25
C THR A 69 -0.96 -17.66 -0.15
N VAL A 70 -0.13 -16.65 -0.45
CA VAL A 70 1.33 -16.74 -0.30
C VAL A 70 1.78 -16.35 1.10
N ASN A 71 1.12 -15.35 1.69
CA ASN A 71 1.60 -14.70 2.91
C ASN A 71 1.45 -15.59 4.16
N TRP A 72 0.26 -16.15 4.36
CA TRP A 72 -0.11 -16.91 5.57
C TRP A 72 -0.34 -18.40 5.29
N ARG A 73 0.36 -18.96 4.30
CA ARG A 73 0.21 -20.37 3.89
C ARG A 73 0.47 -21.34 5.05
N PHE A 74 1.39 -21.00 5.94
CA PHE A 74 1.80 -21.84 7.08
C PHE A 74 0.78 -21.92 8.23
N VAL A 75 -0.24 -21.05 8.25
CA VAL A 75 -1.17 -20.89 9.39
C VAL A 75 -2.31 -21.93 9.38
N GLY A 76 -2.52 -22.63 8.26
CA GLY A 76 -3.62 -23.58 8.09
C GLY A 76 -4.96 -22.93 7.72
N GLU A 77 -5.87 -23.70 7.11
CA GLU A 77 -7.14 -23.19 6.55
C GLU A 77 -8.14 -22.71 7.60
N GLU A 78 -8.25 -23.44 8.72
CA GLU A 78 -9.19 -23.13 9.80
C GLU A 78 -8.89 -21.77 10.42
N VAL A 79 -7.62 -21.53 10.77
CA VAL A 79 -7.17 -20.26 11.34
C VAL A 79 -7.26 -19.15 10.29
N PHE A 80 -6.89 -19.42 9.04
CA PHE A 80 -6.96 -18.45 7.93
C PHE A 80 -8.38 -17.93 7.65
N THR A 81 -9.38 -18.78 7.83
CA THR A 81 -10.78 -18.43 7.55
C THR A 81 -11.46 -17.75 8.74
N SER A 82 -10.92 -17.97 9.95
CA SER A 82 -11.46 -17.43 11.20
C SER A 82 -11.62 -15.90 11.20
N PHE A 83 -12.67 -15.45 11.90
CA PHE A 83 -12.92 -14.02 12.10
C PHE A 83 -11.82 -13.38 12.96
N SER A 84 -11.39 -14.07 14.02
CA SER A 84 -10.34 -13.61 14.94
C SER A 84 -9.02 -13.32 14.22
N PHE A 85 -8.64 -14.16 13.24
CA PHE A 85 -7.41 -13.94 12.47
C PHE A 85 -7.49 -12.70 11.58
N LYS A 86 -8.61 -12.48 10.88
CA LYS A 86 -8.84 -11.29 10.05
C LYS A 86 -8.79 -10.01 10.90
N VAL A 87 -9.45 -10.00 12.05
CA VAL A 87 -9.45 -8.86 12.96
C VAL A 87 -8.06 -8.65 13.59
N GLY A 88 -7.38 -9.73 13.98
CA GLY A 88 -6.01 -9.66 14.51
C GLY A 88 -5.04 -9.01 13.52
N LEU A 89 -5.08 -9.42 12.25
CA LEU A 89 -4.29 -8.80 11.19
C LEU A 89 -4.61 -7.32 11.00
N LEU A 90 -5.88 -6.93 11.10
CA LEU A 90 -6.29 -5.52 11.02
C LEU A 90 -5.76 -4.71 12.21
N VAL A 91 -5.82 -5.25 13.43
CA VAL A 91 -5.26 -4.60 14.63
C VAL A 91 -3.75 -4.41 14.47
N VAL A 92 -3.03 -5.44 14.04
CA VAL A 92 -1.58 -5.36 13.77
C VAL A 92 -1.29 -4.32 12.69
N HIS A 93 -2.09 -4.28 11.62
CA HIS A 93 -1.95 -3.28 10.56
C HIS A 93 -2.06 -1.86 11.09
N ILE A 94 -3.12 -1.56 11.84
CA ILE A 94 -3.36 -0.23 12.42
C ILE A 94 -2.25 0.11 13.42
N ALA A 95 -1.82 -0.83 14.26
CA ALA A 95 -0.74 -0.64 15.21
C ALA A 95 0.59 -0.29 14.53
N LEU A 96 0.94 -1.01 13.45
CA LEU A 96 2.13 -0.72 12.66
C LEU A 96 2.05 0.64 11.96
N LEU A 97 0.91 0.98 11.35
CA LEU A 97 0.71 2.30 10.76
C LEU A 97 0.87 3.41 11.79
N PHE A 98 0.29 3.25 12.98
CA PHE A 98 0.41 4.22 14.07
C PHE A 98 1.86 4.32 14.59
N PHE A 99 2.56 3.20 14.71
CA PHE A 99 3.97 3.16 15.07
C PHE A 99 4.83 3.94 14.07
N PHE A 100 4.66 3.69 12.76
CA PHE A 100 5.41 4.42 11.74
C PHE A 100 5.02 5.90 11.66
N LEU A 101 3.74 6.22 11.82
CA LEU A 101 3.23 7.58 11.87
C LEU A 101 3.93 8.38 12.99
N SER A 102 3.91 7.86 14.21
CA SER A 102 4.44 8.54 15.39
C SER A 102 5.97 8.63 15.42
N THR A 103 6.69 7.64 14.89
CA THR A 103 8.15 7.56 15.00
C THR A 103 8.93 8.08 13.79
N ARG A 104 8.39 7.88 12.57
CA ARG A 104 9.10 8.15 11.31
C ARG A 104 8.41 9.19 10.46
N TRP A 105 7.10 9.07 10.24
CA TRP A 105 6.42 9.92 9.29
C TRP A 105 6.17 11.33 9.84
N LEU A 106 5.94 11.50 11.13
CA LEU A 106 5.76 12.83 11.72
C LEU A 106 7.07 13.56 12.07
N ARG A 107 8.24 13.05 11.64
CA ARG A 107 9.53 13.72 11.83
C ARG A 107 9.58 15.17 11.31
N PRO A 108 8.92 15.53 10.18
CA PRO A 108 8.88 16.92 9.71
C PRO A 108 8.10 17.89 10.63
N VAL A 109 7.23 17.36 11.52
CA VAL A 109 6.38 18.15 12.40
C VAL A 109 7.02 18.28 13.78
N ARG A 110 7.35 19.52 14.20
CA ARG A 110 7.86 19.77 15.55
C ARG A 110 6.73 19.56 16.56
N GLY A 111 6.90 18.65 17.52
CA GLY A 111 5.86 18.31 18.51
C GLY A 111 5.03 17.07 18.14
N GLY A 112 5.37 16.37 17.06
CA GLY A 112 4.84 15.05 16.74
C GLY A 112 3.33 15.02 16.50
N LEU A 113 2.66 13.99 17.01
CA LEU A 113 1.25 13.70 16.72
C LEU A 113 0.28 14.79 17.21
N ILE A 114 0.52 15.33 18.41
CA ILE A 114 -0.36 16.34 19.01
C ILE A 114 -0.35 17.63 18.18
N GLN A 115 0.85 18.09 17.80
CA GLN A 115 0.99 19.26 16.94
C GLN A 115 0.38 18.99 15.56
N PHE A 116 0.57 17.79 14.99
CA PHE A 116 -0.03 17.43 13.71
C PHE A 116 -1.56 17.50 13.73
N ILE A 117 -2.20 16.92 14.76
CA ILE A 117 -3.66 16.98 14.93
C ILE A 117 -4.11 18.43 15.10
N ARG A 118 -3.40 19.23 15.89
CA ARG A 118 -3.68 20.66 16.04
C ARG A 118 -3.64 21.37 14.69
N ASN A 119 -2.58 21.18 13.92
CA ASN A 119 -2.39 21.78 12.60
C ASN A 119 -3.48 21.36 11.60
N LEU A 120 -4.03 20.14 11.74
CA LEU A 120 -5.13 19.66 10.90
C LEU A 120 -6.44 20.41 11.18
N VAL A 121 -6.69 20.76 12.45
CA VAL A 121 -7.93 21.44 12.88
C VAL A 121 -7.81 22.96 12.79
N SER A 122 -6.75 23.55 13.34
CA SER A 122 -6.53 25.00 13.39
C SER A 122 -5.85 25.56 12.14
N GLY A 123 -5.40 24.70 11.23
CA GLY A 123 -4.47 25.07 10.18
C GLY A 123 -3.03 25.20 10.69
N THR A 124 -2.10 25.15 9.76
CA THR A 124 -0.67 25.28 10.02
C THR A 124 -0.23 26.73 9.86
N ASN A 125 0.63 27.21 10.78
CA ASN A 125 1.29 28.50 10.62
C ASN A 125 2.13 28.54 9.33
N ARG A 126 2.20 29.69 8.66
CA ARG A 126 2.87 29.81 7.34
C ARG A 126 4.34 29.36 7.38
N GLU A 127 5.06 29.75 8.42
CA GLU A 127 6.47 29.35 8.62
C GLU A 127 6.63 27.84 8.85
N GLU A 128 5.74 27.25 9.66
CA GLU A 128 5.73 25.82 9.92
C GLU A 128 5.38 25.03 8.65
N GLY A 129 4.45 25.52 7.85
CA GLY A 129 4.08 24.92 6.56
C GLY A 129 5.24 24.92 5.55
N ILE A 130 5.95 26.04 5.42
CA ILE A 130 7.13 26.15 4.53
C ILE A 130 8.22 25.17 4.98
N ARG A 131 8.51 25.10 6.29
CA ARG A 131 9.51 24.17 6.82
C ARG A 131 9.14 22.71 6.60
N THR A 132 7.88 22.35 6.88
CA THR A 132 7.38 20.98 6.74
C THR A 132 7.45 20.54 5.28
N SER A 133 7.08 21.43 4.35
CA SER A 133 7.20 21.21 2.91
C SER A 133 8.65 21.01 2.48
N ALA A 134 9.57 21.85 2.95
CA ALA A 134 11.00 21.74 2.65
C ALA A 134 11.64 20.44 3.16
N GLN A 135 11.12 19.86 4.25
CA GLN A 135 11.58 18.58 4.81
C GLN A 135 10.89 17.36 4.19
N THR A 136 9.84 17.57 3.39
CA THR A 136 9.13 16.51 2.66
C THR A 136 9.79 16.32 1.30
N ASP A 137 11.03 15.83 1.31
CA ASP A 137 11.78 15.55 0.08
C ASP A 137 11.27 14.28 -0.64
N GLY A 138 11.71 14.08 -1.89
CA GLY A 138 11.30 12.92 -2.68
C GLY A 138 11.66 11.58 -2.01
N ALA A 139 12.79 11.52 -1.30
CA ALA A 139 13.20 10.33 -0.58
C ALA A 139 12.28 10.04 0.62
N TYR A 140 11.86 11.05 1.37
CA TYR A 140 10.87 10.94 2.43
C TYR A 140 9.52 10.47 1.89
N MET A 141 9.04 11.05 0.78
CA MET A 141 7.78 10.66 0.15
C MET A 141 7.79 9.19 -0.27
N LEU A 142 8.83 8.76 -0.99
CA LEU A 142 9.00 7.36 -1.41
C LEU A 142 9.07 6.42 -0.21
N THR A 143 9.88 6.76 0.80
CA THR A 143 10.02 5.93 2.02
C THR A 143 8.68 5.79 2.74
N THR A 144 7.91 6.87 2.85
CA THR A 144 6.60 6.87 3.52
C THR A 144 5.57 6.04 2.73
N LEU A 145 5.54 6.19 1.41
CA LEU A 145 4.66 5.39 0.53
C LEU A 145 4.99 3.90 0.60
N PHE A 146 6.27 3.55 0.45
CA PHE A 146 6.73 2.17 0.46
C PHE A 146 6.59 1.49 1.81
N THR A 147 6.86 2.20 2.92
CA THR A 147 6.61 1.64 4.26
C THR A 147 5.12 1.40 4.51
N CYS A 148 4.25 2.32 4.10
CA CYS A 148 2.80 2.17 4.23
C CYS A 148 2.27 0.96 3.44
N ASN A 149 2.71 0.82 2.19
CA ASN A 149 2.33 -0.29 1.34
C ASN A 149 2.89 -1.63 1.82
N MET A 150 4.14 -1.67 2.30
CA MET A 150 4.74 -2.87 2.89
C MET A 150 3.97 -3.32 4.14
N VAL A 151 3.63 -2.39 5.05
CA VAL A 151 2.80 -2.70 6.23
C VAL A 151 1.43 -3.25 5.82
N GLY A 152 0.83 -2.69 4.76
CA GLY A 152 -0.40 -3.20 4.15
C GLY A 152 -0.28 -4.62 3.63
N MET A 153 0.77 -4.91 2.85
CA MET A 153 0.98 -6.24 2.28
C MET A 153 1.34 -7.29 3.34
N LEU A 154 2.14 -6.93 4.35
CA LEU A 154 2.46 -7.82 5.46
C LEU A 154 1.21 -8.24 6.25
N CYS A 155 0.29 -7.30 6.47
CA CYS A 155 -0.94 -7.58 7.21
C CYS A 155 -2.07 -8.09 6.31
N ALA A 156 -1.86 -8.16 4.99
CA ALA A 156 -2.87 -8.70 4.09
C ALA A 156 -3.03 -10.19 4.34
N ARG A 157 -4.26 -10.60 4.71
CA ARG A 157 -4.60 -12.02 4.90
C ARG A 157 -4.35 -12.82 3.62
N SER A 158 -4.76 -12.31 2.47
CA SER A 158 -4.61 -12.97 1.19
C SER A 158 -3.87 -12.07 0.23
N LEU A 159 -2.75 -12.56 -0.30
CA LEU A 159 -1.94 -11.84 -1.27
C LEU A 159 -1.85 -12.68 -2.55
N HIS A 160 -2.30 -12.10 -3.65
CA HIS A 160 -2.14 -12.68 -4.99
C HIS A 160 -0.74 -12.38 -5.53
N TYR A 161 -0.20 -13.27 -6.35
CA TYR A 161 1.14 -13.16 -6.92
C TYR A 161 1.41 -11.86 -7.68
N GLN A 162 0.37 -11.29 -8.30
CA GLN A 162 0.45 -9.98 -8.96
C GLN A 162 0.98 -8.85 -8.06
N PHE A 163 0.81 -8.96 -6.73
CA PHE A 163 1.30 -7.96 -5.79
C PHE A 163 2.77 -8.14 -5.41
N TYR A 164 3.40 -9.23 -5.85
CA TYR A 164 4.83 -9.42 -5.66
C TYR A 164 5.65 -8.32 -6.36
N SER A 165 5.27 -7.92 -7.58
CA SER A 165 5.98 -6.85 -8.30
C SER A 165 6.05 -5.54 -7.51
N TRP A 166 5.08 -5.30 -6.61
CA TRP A 166 5.06 -4.15 -5.72
C TRP A 166 6.03 -4.31 -4.55
N MET A 167 6.26 -5.54 -4.04
CA MET A 167 7.23 -5.82 -2.97
C MET A 167 8.67 -5.96 -3.48
N ALA A 168 8.85 -6.54 -4.67
CA ALA A 168 10.14 -6.88 -5.25
C ALA A 168 11.08 -5.66 -5.31
N TRP A 169 10.53 -4.49 -5.64
CA TRP A 169 11.28 -3.23 -5.73
C TRP A 169 11.22 -2.40 -4.44
N THR A 170 10.14 -2.51 -3.66
CA THR A 170 9.98 -1.80 -2.39
C THR A 170 10.94 -2.33 -1.31
N THR A 171 11.14 -3.65 -1.23
CA THR A 171 12.02 -4.28 -0.24
C THR A 171 13.47 -3.79 -0.32
N PRO A 172 14.17 -3.87 -1.47
CA PRO A 172 15.57 -3.47 -1.53
C PRO A 172 15.75 -1.98 -1.22
N PHE A 173 14.83 -1.12 -1.67
CA PHE A 173 14.86 0.31 -1.34
C PHE A 173 14.75 0.56 0.17
N LEU A 174 13.79 -0.10 0.85
CA LEU A 174 13.58 0.10 2.29
C LEU A 174 14.74 -0.46 3.12
N LEU A 175 15.28 -1.62 2.75
CA LEU A 175 16.44 -2.20 3.44
C LEU A 175 17.67 -1.32 3.29
N TRP A 176 17.92 -0.80 2.09
CA TRP A 176 19.00 0.15 1.87
C TRP A 176 18.82 1.43 2.68
N LYS A 177 17.60 2.01 2.69
CA LYS A 177 17.29 3.20 3.51
C LYS A 177 17.37 2.96 5.02
N SER A 178 17.24 1.71 5.47
CA SER A 178 17.41 1.35 6.88
C SER A 178 18.87 1.29 7.34
N GLY A 179 19.83 1.43 6.40
CA GLY A 179 21.27 1.39 6.68
C GLY A 179 21.86 -0.02 6.66
N LEU A 180 21.13 -1.01 6.16
CA LEU A 180 21.63 -2.37 6.03
C LEU A 180 22.61 -2.47 4.85
N GLY A 181 23.69 -3.21 5.04
CA GLY A 181 24.72 -3.38 4.02
C GLY A 181 24.18 -4.00 2.74
N VAL A 182 24.77 -3.64 1.60
CA VAL A 182 24.41 -4.17 0.26
C VAL A 182 24.31 -5.71 0.23
N PRO A 183 25.22 -6.48 0.88
CA PRO A 183 25.10 -7.93 0.89
C PRO A 183 23.79 -8.42 1.52
N PHE A 184 23.33 -7.78 2.59
CA PHE A 184 22.08 -8.14 3.27
C PHE A 184 20.85 -7.81 2.42
N VAL A 185 20.87 -6.64 1.76
CA VAL A 185 19.82 -6.22 0.83
C VAL A 185 19.66 -7.23 -0.30
N VAL A 186 20.75 -7.60 -0.96
CA VAL A 186 20.77 -8.58 -2.06
C VAL A 186 20.36 -9.97 -1.55
N SER A 187 20.81 -10.37 -0.36
CA SER A 187 20.45 -11.66 0.23
C SER A 187 18.95 -11.78 0.48
N ILE A 188 18.33 -10.79 1.13
CA ILE A 188 16.88 -10.82 1.37
C ILE A 188 16.11 -10.79 0.05
N TRP A 189 16.53 -9.95 -0.89
CA TRP A 189 15.89 -9.87 -2.20
C TRP A 189 15.95 -11.22 -2.95
N ALA A 190 17.12 -11.88 -2.94
CA ALA A 190 17.29 -13.21 -3.53
C ALA A 190 16.44 -14.28 -2.80
N MET A 191 16.34 -14.22 -1.47
CA MET A 191 15.47 -15.12 -0.70
C MET A 191 13.98 -14.92 -1.05
N GLN A 192 13.55 -13.68 -1.29
CA GLN A 192 12.18 -13.39 -1.72
C GLN A 192 11.88 -14.04 -3.08
N GLU A 193 12.79 -13.89 -4.04
CA GLU A 193 12.67 -14.50 -5.36
C GLU A 193 12.65 -16.03 -5.28
N PHE A 194 13.57 -16.62 -4.51
CA PHE A 194 13.67 -18.07 -4.35
C PHE A 194 12.42 -18.68 -3.71
N LYS A 195 11.84 -18.02 -2.69
CA LYS A 195 10.60 -18.49 -2.04
C LYS A 195 9.44 -18.53 -3.02
N ILE A 196 9.38 -17.56 -3.94
CA ILE A 196 8.30 -17.49 -4.93
C ILE A 196 8.47 -18.57 -5.99
N GLU A 197 9.70 -18.82 -6.42
CA GLU A 197 10.02 -19.90 -7.34
C GLU A 197 9.61 -21.27 -6.76
N LEU A 198 9.93 -21.52 -5.49
CA LEU A 198 9.54 -22.74 -4.78
C LEU A 198 8.01 -22.88 -4.65
N SER A 199 7.29 -21.78 -4.48
CA SER A 199 5.82 -21.82 -4.41
C SER A 199 5.14 -22.12 -5.76
N HIS A 200 5.86 -21.96 -6.88
CA HIS A 200 5.31 -22.18 -8.22
C HIS A 200 5.78 -23.46 -8.89
N GLY A 201 6.91 -24.06 -8.54
CA GLY A 201 7.41 -25.20 -9.33
C GLY A 201 7.69 -24.80 -10.78
N GLY A 202 8.48 -23.74 -11.01
CA GLY A 202 9.11 -23.48 -12.32
C GLY A 202 8.39 -22.54 -13.29
N TRP A 203 7.15 -22.12 -13.02
CA TRP A 203 6.35 -21.42 -14.05
C TRP A 203 6.74 -19.95 -14.31
N MET A 204 7.43 -19.28 -13.37
CA MET A 204 7.66 -17.83 -13.49
C MET A 204 8.82 -17.48 -14.44
N TYR A 205 9.83 -18.34 -14.56
CA TYR A 205 10.89 -18.22 -15.57
C TYR A 205 10.47 -18.70 -16.98
N GLY A 206 9.39 -19.48 -17.10
CA GLY A 206 8.84 -19.88 -18.39
C GLY A 206 8.30 -18.71 -19.21
N VAL A 207 7.77 -17.68 -18.54
CA VAL A 207 7.19 -16.48 -19.18
C VAL A 207 8.26 -15.51 -19.69
N THR A 208 9.48 -15.54 -19.14
CA THR A 208 10.59 -14.69 -19.61
C THR A 208 11.37 -15.31 -20.77
N VAL A 209 11.29 -16.64 -20.96
CA VAL A 209 12.04 -17.36 -22.02
C VAL A 209 11.15 -17.82 -23.17
N ASN A 210 9.86 -18.08 -22.95
CA ASN A 210 8.91 -18.42 -24.01
C ASN A 210 7.64 -17.56 -23.85
N GLY A 211 7.49 -16.56 -24.70
CA GLY A 211 6.34 -15.65 -24.74
C GLY A 211 5.03 -16.31 -25.19
N CYS A 212 4.61 -17.40 -24.55
CA CYS A 212 3.32 -18.04 -24.76
C CYS A 212 2.55 -18.06 -23.45
N VAL A 213 1.59 -17.15 -23.34
CA VAL A 213 0.68 -17.03 -22.21
C VAL A 213 -0.54 -17.89 -22.53
N ASP A 214 -0.55 -19.15 -22.08
CA ASP A 214 -1.77 -19.96 -22.06
C ASP A 214 -2.51 -19.69 -20.74
N TRP A 215 -3.57 -18.89 -20.82
CA TRP A 215 -4.52 -18.63 -19.73
C TRP A 215 -5.59 -19.72 -19.68
N ASP A 216 -5.20 -20.97 -19.49
CA ASP A 216 -6.19 -22.05 -19.38
C ASP A 216 -6.77 -22.10 -17.95
N LEU A 217 -7.78 -21.27 -17.73
CA LEU A 217 -8.66 -21.28 -16.57
C LEU A 217 -9.72 -22.38 -16.76
N ARG A 218 -9.55 -23.52 -16.07
CA ARG A 218 -10.66 -24.38 -15.66
C ARG A 218 -10.89 -24.27 -14.17
#